data_AF-A0A024USI6-F1
#
_entry.id   AF-A0A024USI6-F1
#
_cell.length_a   1.000
_cell.length_b   1.000
_cell.length_c   1.000
_cell.angle_alpha   90.00
_cell.angle_beta   90.00
_cell.angle_gamma   90.00
#
_symmetry.space_group_name_H-M   'P 1'
#
loop_
_entity.id
_entity.type
_entity.pdbx_description
1 polymer ?
#
loop_
_entity_poly.entity_id
_entity_poly.type
_entity_poly.pdbx_seq_one_letter_code
_entity_poly.pdbx_strand_id
1 'polypeptide(L)'
;MAADASATLTFLTVNDVYDVVPNEQGRGGMAELATLLQAERSIIPPTHHTITTINGDFLSASQAGEHYKGAHMIDILNRMDIDYAVYGNHEFDFGSDVLVQRVAESNFQWFGSNVRDKVTGNVLGNGLDTVLFPVGSTSQGGVIQVGMFGICTPETPHLSFPGDKVEFLEIVDTSKRCVDELKARGADVIIALTHVSIAHDKLLAKRVPGIDVILGGHDHDPFTLYQGKTFIHKSGQNAYWLGRVDFVIRKRGDKVTVSPGWKMLVNQHVTPEAGIEALVHKYMAPFLTADRLEAGARQLAVLSHPLITKTSVMRGEESNFGNLVADAIRQELGAQFGLLNGGFVRGDTVHEAKTQLTVGMVLKEMPFPRPAVLLRIQGRDLKEAVEQHLRHYPLLAGSFPHVSGMRVTYDRTRETPEVCSCRSIMKCLHMWLSMFAIDHVVPRRLRKRHQLG
;
A
#
# COMPACT_ATOMS: atom_id res chain seq x y z
N MET A 1 9.13 41.98 -23.46
CA MET A 1 7.98 41.29 -22.82
C MET A 1 8.29 39.80 -22.86
N ALA A 2 8.23 39.09 -21.73
CA ALA A 2 8.43 37.64 -21.72
C ALA A 2 7.33 37.00 -22.58
N ALA A 3 7.70 36.09 -23.49
CA ALA A 3 6.75 35.45 -24.39
C ALA A 3 5.77 34.57 -23.61
N ASP A 4 4.49 34.60 -24.01
CA ASP A 4 3.48 33.69 -23.45
C ASP A 4 3.86 32.24 -23.83
N ALA A 5 3.77 31.32 -22.88
CA ALA A 5 4.03 29.90 -23.11
C ALA A 5 2.82 29.07 -22.71
N SER A 6 2.54 28.03 -23.50
CA SER A 6 1.50 27.04 -23.18
C SER A 6 2.00 25.66 -23.53
N ALA A 7 1.90 24.73 -22.58
CA ALA A 7 2.26 23.33 -22.78
C ALA A 7 1.30 22.41 -22.05
N THR A 8 1.25 21.14 -22.46
CA THR A 8 0.53 20.11 -21.73
C THR A 8 1.51 19.04 -21.25
N LEU A 9 1.47 18.79 -19.95
CA LEU A 9 2.21 17.72 -19.29
C LEU A 9 1.21 16.64 -18.87
N THR A 10 1.35 15.44 -19.40
CA THR A 10 0.46 14.31 -19.13
C THR A 10 1.17 13.31 -18.22
N PHE A 11 0.54 12.95 -17.11
CA PHE A 11 0.96 11.83 -16.27
C PHE A 11 0.08 10.62 -16.51
N LEU A 12 0.72 9.46 -16.67
CA LEU A 12 0.12 8.13 -16.54
C LEU A 12 0.61 7.56 -15.21
N THR A 13 -0.24 7.50 -14.21
CA THR A 13 0.17 7.24 -12.82
C THR A 13 -0.61 6.08 -12.20
N VAL A 14 0.13 5.24 -11.48
CA VAL A 14 -0.37 4.13 -10.66
C VAL A 14 0.36 4.14 -9.32
N ASN A 15 -0.20 3.46 -8.32
CA ASN A 15 0.38 3.35 -6.99
C ASN A 15 -0.10 2.05 -6.31
N ASP A 16 0.66 1.57 -5.33
CA ASP A 16 0.27 0.45 -4.46
C ASP A 16 -0.09 -0.82 -5.25
N VAL A 17 0.83 -1.33 -6.06
CA VAL A 17 0.60 -2.47 -6.94
C VAL A 17 1.25 -3.73 -6.38
N TYR A 18 0.47 -4.52 -5.65
CA TYR A 18 0.96 -5.73 -4.98
C TYR A 18 0.84 -6.97 -5.86
N ASP A 19 -0.29 -7.11 -6.56
CA ASP A 19 -0.59 -8.26 -7.39
C ASP A 19 -0.23 -8.02 -8.87
N VAL A 20 0.42 -9.00 -9.49
CA VAL A 20 0.80 -8.95 -10.92
C VAL A 20 -0.26 -9.54 -11.86
N VAL A 21 -1.24 -10.26 -11.32
CA VAL A 21 -2.35 -10.88 -12.04
C VAL A 21 -3.68 -10.22 -11.67
N PRO A 22 -4.69 -10.25 -12.56
CA PRO A 22 -6.02 -9.77 -12.22
C PRO A 22 -6.63 -10.52 -11.03
N ASN A 23 -7.51 -9.85 -10.28
CA ASN A 23 -8.34 -10.52 -9.29
C ASN A 23 -9.45 -11.36 -9.95
N GLU A 24 -10.27 -12.03 -9.12
CA GLU A 24 -11.35 -12.92 -9.60
C GLU A 24 -12.42 -12.20 -10.43
N GLN A 25 -12.53 -10.87 -10.31
CA GLN A 25 -13.43 -10.03 -11.12
C GLN A 25 -12.74 -9.52 -12.39
N GLY A 26 -11.55 -10.02 -12.72
CA GLY A 26 -10.74 -9.58 -13.86
C GLY A 26 -10.22 -8.16 -13.74
N ARG A 27 -10.12 -7.60 -12.52
CA ARG A 27 -9.57 -6.25 -12.28
C ARG A 27 -8.08 -6.29 -11.97
N GLY A 28 -7.34 -5.31 -12.46
CA GLY A 28 -5.90 -5.18 -12.24
C GLY A 28 -5.09 -6.06 -13.20
N GLY A 29 -3.90 -6.44 -12.77
CA GLY A 29 -2.96 -7.21 -13.59
C GLY A 29 -2.01 -6.32 -14.41
N MET A 30 -0.74 -6.72 -14.46
CA MET A 30 0.33 -5.92 -15.05
C MET A 30 0.36 -6.02 -16.57
N ALA A 31 -0.02 -7.16 -17.13
CA ALA A 31 -0.10 -7.33 -18.59
C ALA A 31 -1.27 -6.53 -19.15
N GLU A 32 -2.37 -6.46 -18.42
CA GLU A 32 -3.55 -5.65 -18.72
C GLU A 32 -3.26 -4.15 -18.58
N LEU A 33 -2.55 -3.76 -17.52
CA LEU A 33 -2.06 -2.39 -17.35
C LEU A 33 -1.15 -1.98 -18.51
N ALA A 34 -0.26 -2.86 -18.98
CA ALA A 34 0.61 -2.59 -20.12
C ALA A 34 -0.19 -2.29 -21.39
N THR A 35 -1.25 -3.05 -21.66
CA THR A 35 -2.18 -2.75 -22.77
C THR A 35 -2.83 -1.37 -22.62
N LEU A 36 -3.30 -1.01 -21.41
CA LEU A 36 -3.87 0.32 -21.17
C LEU A 36 -2.85 1.45 -21.35
N LEU A 37 -1.63 1.28 -20.86
CA LEU A 37 -0.56 2.25 -21.04
C LEU A 37 -0.26 2.47 -22.52
N GLN A 38 -0.13 1.39 -23.29
CA GLN A 38 0.09 1.48 -24.74
C GLN A 38 -1.10 2.17 -25.45
N ALA A 39 -2.33 1.81 -25.09
CA ALA A 39 -3.53 2.42 -25.67
C ALA A 39 -3.58 3.93 -25.37
N GLU A 40 -3.35 4.34 -24.12
CA GLU A 40 -3.35 5.75 -23.75
C GLU A 40 -2.20 6.53 -24.42
N ARG A 41 -0.98 5.98 -24.43
CA ARG A 41 0.15 6.59 -25.14
C ARG A 41 -0.13 6.79 -26.62
N SER A 42 -0.86 5.87 -27.26
CA SER A 42 -1.20 5.97 -28.69
C SER A 42 -2.14 7.12 -29.04
N ILE A 43 -2.95 7.58 -28.06
CA ILE A 43 -3.93 8.66 -28.26
C ILE A 43 -3.49 10.00 -27.65
N ILE A 44 -2.44 10.01 -26.83
CA ILE A 44 -1.88 11.26 -26.30
C ILE A 44 -1.16 11.99 -27.45
N PRO A 45 -1.46 13.28 -27.68
CA PRO A 45 -0.79 14.03 -28.75
C PRO A 45 0.73 14.03 -28.57
N PRO A 46 1.53 13.82 -29.63
CA PRO A 46 3.00 13.85 -29.54
C PRO A 46 3.58 15.19 -29.06
N THR A 47 2.76 16.25 -29.05
CA THR A 47 3.10 17.57 -28.52
C THR A 47 3.00 17.65 -26.99
N HIS A 48 2.38 16.67 -26.33
CA HIS A 48 2.36 16.57 -24.88
C HIS A 48 3.68 15.96 -24.40
N HIS A 49 4.20 16.48 -23.29
CA HIS A 49 5.24 15.77 -22.56
C HIS A 49 4.55 14.72 -21.69
N THR A 50 4.87 13.43 -21.88
CA THR A 50 4.20 12.33 -21.17
C THR A 50 5.17 11.69 -20.19
N ILE A 51 4.74 11.50 -18.94
CA ILE A 51 5.51 10.86 -17.87
C ILE A 51 4.68 9.74 -17.27
N THR A 52 5.27 8.55 -17.14
CA THR A 52 4.66 7.38 -16.50
C THR A 52 5.28 7.16 -15.13
N THR A 53 4.44 7.03 -14.10
CA THR A 53 4.89 6.97 -12.71
C THR A 53 4.28 5.80 -11.95
N ILE A 54 5.07 5.24 -11.03
CA ILE A 54 4.59 4.32 -9.98
C ILE A 54 4.93 4.89 -8.59
N ASN A 55 3.91 5.35 -7.86
CA ASN A 55 4.12 6.10 -6.62
C ASN A 55 4.20 5.17 -5.40
N GLY A 56 5.17 4.26 -5.39
CA GLY A 56 5.53 3.38 -4.25
C GLY A 56 4.61 2.17 -4.01
N ASP A 57 5.09 1.30 -3.12
CA ASP A 57 4.49 0.03 -2.69
C ASP A 57 4.20 -0.94 -3.84
N PHE A 58 5.27 -1.51 -4.42
CA PHE A 58 5.14 -2.51 -5.48
C PHE A 58 6.14 -3.68 -5.39
N LEU A 59 7.17 -3.58 -4.55
CA LEU A 59 8.09 -4.72 -4.34
C LEU A 59 7.51 -5.80 -3.41
N SER A 60 6.64 -5.38 -2.50
CA SER A 60 6.00 -6.17 -1.45
C SER A 60 4.63 -5.55 -1.14
N ALA A 61 3.63 -6.26 -0.60
CA ALA A 61 3.67 -7.61 -0.07
C ALA A 61 2.78 -8.58 -0.86
N SER A 62 3.41 -9.31 -1.77
CA SER A 62 2.80 -10.41 -2.50
C SER A 62 3.65 -11.68 -2.39
N GLN A 63 3.07 -12.83 -2.72
CA GLN A 63 3.81 -14.10 -2.70
C GLN A 63 5.02 -14.07 -3.65
N ALA A 64 4.87 -13.46 -4.82
CA ALA A 64 5.97 -13.25 -5.76
C ALA A 64 7.00 -12.26 -5.20
N GLY A 65 6.55 -11.18 -4.55
CA GLY A 65 7.40 -10.25 -3.81
C GLY A 65 8.26 -10.96 -2.77
N GLU A 66 7.67 -11.79 -1.92
CA GLU A 66 8.37 -12.53 -0.87
C GLU A 66 9.37 -13.55 -1.45
N HIS A 67 9.02 -14.24 -2.53
CA HIS A 67 9.88 -15.26 -3.14
C HIS A 67 11.05 -14.65 -3.92
N TYR A 68 10.79 -13.62 -4.72
CA TYR A 68 11.79 -12.98 -5.59
C TYR A 68 12.42 -11.72 -4.99
N LYS A 69 12.04 -11.35 -3.77
CA LYS A 69 12.48 -10.13 -3.07
C LYS A 69 12.34 -8.89 -3.95
N GLY A 70 11.19 -8.77 -4.63
CA GLY A 70 10.87 -7.66 -5.53
C GLY A 70 11.44 -7.74 -6.96
N ALA A 71 12.37 -8.64 -7.28
CA ALA A 71 13.03 -8.70 -8.60
C ALA A 71 12.04 -8.89 -9.77
N HIS A 72 11.01 -9.72 -9.54
CA HIS A 72 9.95 -9.97 -10.51
C HIS A 72 9.25 -8.68 -10.99
N MET A 73 8.95 -7.77 -10.06
CA MET A 73 8.28 -6.50 -10.37
C MET A 73 9.21 -5.55 -11.13
N ILE A 74 10.50 -5.51 -10.78
CA ILE A 74 11.50 -4.73 -11.53
C ILE A 74 11.59 -5.20 -12.98
N ASP A 75 11.70 -6.51 -13.24
CA ASP A 75 11.78 -7.03 -14.62
C ASP A 75 10.52 -6.71 -15.44
N ILE A 76 9.34 -6.80 -14.83
CA ILE A 76 8.06 -6.41 -15.45
C ILE A 76 8.04 -4.91 -15.77
N LEU A 77 8.27 -4.04 -14.77
CA LEU A 77 8.20 -2.58 -14.93
C LEU A 77 9.25 -2.05 -15.92
N ASN A 78 10.41 -2.68 -15.99
CA ASN A 78 11.46 -2.38 -16.97
C ASN A 78 11.01 -2.56 -18.44
N ARG A 79 9.87 -3.22 -18.70
CA ARG A 79 9.28 -3.40 -20.03
C ARG A 79 8.02 -2.55 -20.26
N MET A 80 7.66 -1.67 -19.33
CA MET A 80 6.43 -0.87 -19.38
C MET A 80 6.67 0.63 -19.61
N ASP A 81 7.91 1.02 -19.92
CA ASP A 81 8.38 2.41 -20.05
C ASP A 81 7.95 3.28 -18.87
N ILE A 82 8.26 2.84 -17.65
CA ILE A 82 8.11 3.67 -16.46
C ILE A 82 9.22 4.73 -16.50
N ASP A 83 8.90 5.98 -16.18
CA ASP A 83 9.89 7.06 -16.12
C ASP A 83 10.41 7.23 -14.69
N TYR A 84 9.47 7.28 -13.73
CA TYR A 84 9.80 7.50 -12.32
C TYR A 84 9.04 6.57 -11.37
N ALA A 85 9.74 6.12 -10.34
CA ALA A 85 9.16 5.50 -9.16
C ALA A 85 9.42 6.37 -7.92
N VAL A 86 8.62 6.18 -6.87
CA VAL A 86 8.86 6.75 -5.54
C VAL A 86 9.07 5.62 -4.56
N TYR A 87 9.99 5.78 -3.60
CA TYR A 87 10.04 4.83 -2.48
C TYR A 87 8.74 4.87 -1.66
N GLY A 88 8.08 3.73 -1.53
CA GLY A 88 7.07 3.46 -0.52
C GLY A 88 7.65 2.71 0.68
N ASN A 89 6.80 2.42 1.66
CA ASN A 89 7.23 1.68 2.85
C ASN A 89 7.57 0.23 2.51
N HIS A 90 6.81 -0.41 1.61
CA HIS A 90 6.98 -1.84 1.30
C HIS A 90 8.18 -2.13 0.39
N GLU A 91 8.82 -1.10 -0.17
CA GLU A 91 10.13 -1.25 -0.82
C GLU A 91 11.22 -1.71 0.17
N PHE A 92 11.04 -1.45 1.47
CA PHE A 92 12.00 -1.79 2.53
C PHE A 92 11.74 -3.14 3.21
N ASP A 93 10.74 -3.91 2.77
CA ASP A 93 10.33 -5.14 3.45
C ASP A 93 11.43 -6.20 3.47
N PHE A 94 12.36 -6.12 2.52
CA PHE A 94 13.50 -7.02 2.38
C PHE A 94 14.84 -6.37 2.78
N GLY A 95 14.79 -5.19 3.42
CA GLY A 95 15.98 -4.45 3.84
C GLY A 95 16.51 -3.47 2.78
N SER A 96 17.21 -2.43 3.24
CA SER A 96 17.78 -1.39 2.38
C SER A 96 18.77 -1.93 1.35
N ASP A 97 19.54 -2.95 1.70
CA ASP A 97 20.57 -3.49 0.80
C ASP A 97 19.91 -4.19 -0.41
N VAL A 98 18.76 -4.86 -0.23
CA VAL A 98 17.97 -5.42 -1.34
C VAL A 98 17.32 -4.30 -2.15
N LEU A 99 16.75 -3.28 -1.50
CA LEU A 99 16.17 -2.14 -2.22
C LEU A 99 17.20 -1.47 -3.13
N VAL A 100 18.43 -1.22 -2.65
CA VAL A 100 19.51 -0.64 -3.46
C VAL A 100 19.84 -1.50 -4.69
N GLN A 101 19.77 -2.84 -4.57
CA GLN A 101 19.91 -3.73 -5.73
C GLN A 101 18.76 -3.54 -6.73
N ARG A 102 17.51 -3.45 -6.26
CA ARG A 102 16.34 -3.24 -7.12
C ARG A 102 16.38 -1.89 -7.83
N VAL A 103 16.86 -0.84 -7.15
CA VAL A 103 17.11 0.47 -7.75
C VAL A 103 18.15 0.36 -8.87
N ALA A 104 19.26 -0.35 -8.65
CA ALA A 104 20.31 -0.54 -9.65
C ALA A 104 19.86 -1.40 -10.86
N GLU A 105 18.89 -2.29 -10.67
CA GLU A 105 18.30 -3.12 -11.73
C GLU A 105 17.22 -2.39 -12.54
N SER A 106 16.78 -1.20 -12.11
CA SER A 106 15.69 -0.46 -12.73
C SER A 106 16.16 0.33 -13.96
N ASN A 107 15.37 0.28 -15.04
CA ASN A 107 15.52 1.14 -16.23
C ASN A 107 14.86 2.51 -16.04
N PHE A 108 14.23 2.73 -14.89
CA PHE A 108 13.53 3.94 -14.49
C PHE A 108 14.19 4.56 -13.26
N GLN A 109 13.93 5.83 -13.00
CA GLN A 109 14.57 6.56 -11.93
C GLN A 109 13.71 6.55 -10.66
N TRP A 110 14.35 6.60 -9.49
CA TRP A 110 13.67 6.52 -8.20
C TRP A 110 13.78 7.84 -7.44
N PHE A 111 12.67 8.39 -6.96
CA PHE A 111 12.67 9.50 -6.02
C PHE A 111 12.65 9.03 -4.57
N GLY A 112 13.36 9.76 -3.73
CA GLY A 112 13.44 9.53 -2.29
C GLY A 112 14.02 10.73 -1.56
N SER A 113 13.52 11.94 -1.83
CA SER A 113 14.10 13.19 -1.34
C SER A 113 14.22 13.26 0.19
N ASN A 114 13.41 12.51 0.94
CA ASN A 114 13.51 12.36 2.38
C ASN A 114 14.12 11.03 2.86
N VAL A 115 14.54 10.14 1.96
CA VAL A 115 15.14 8.84 2.28
C VAL A 115 16.65 8.92 2.07
N ARG A 116 17.40 9.07 3.16
CA ARG A 116 18.85 9.30 3.12
C ARG A 116 19.64 8.10 3.59
N ASP A 117 20.74 7.85 2.89
CA ASP A 117 21.80 6.98 3.40
C ASP A 117 22.58 7.77 4.47
N LYS A 118 22.62 7.27 5.70
CA LYS A 118 23.27 7.97 6.83
C LYS A 118 24.78 8.12 6.68
N VAL A 119 25.43 7.29 5.88
CA VAL A 119 26.88 7.32 5.68
C VAL A 119 27.24 8.41 4.68
N THR A 120 26.50 8.50 3.57
CA THR A 120 26.81 9.42 2.47
C THR A 120 26.05 10.73 2.53
N GLY A 121 24.90 10.77 3.22
CA GLY A 121 23.94 11.90 3.20
C GLY A 121 23.15 12.03 1.90
N ASN A 122 23.45 11.20 0.89
CA ASN A 122 22.75 11.19 -0.40
C ASN A 122 21.40 10.49 -0.28
N VAL A 123 20.56 10.65 -1.30
CA VAL A 123 19.36 9.80 -1.44
C VAL A 123 19.82 8.35 -1.57
N LEU A 124 19.13 7.45 -0.86
CA LEU A 124 19.45 6.02 -0.84
C LEU A 124 19.55 5.45 -2.27
N GLY A 125 20.51 4.57 -2.52
CA GLY A 125 20.64 3.87 -3.81
C GLY A 125 20.95 4.78 -5.01
N ASN A 126 21.49 5.97 -4.79
CA ASN A 126 21.67 7.01 -5.81
C ASN A 126 20.34 7.44 -6.46
N GLY A 127 19.25 7.39 -5.70
CA GLY A 127 17.98 7.96 -6.13
C GLY A 127 18.06 9.48 -6.37
N LEU A 128 17.01 10.01 -6.99
CA LEU A 128 16.84 11.42 -7.28
C LEU A 128 16.38 12.18 -6.03
N ASP A 129 17.04 13.31 -5.78
CA ASP A 129 16.57 14.30 -4.80
C ASP A 129 15.56 15.25 -5.44
N THR A 130 15.95 15.93 -6.52
CA THR A 130 15.09 16.82 -7.31
C THR A 130 15.48 16.75 -8.78
N VAL A 131 14.53 17.00 -9.68
CA VAL A 131 14.79 17.19 -11.12
C VAL A 131 14.14 18.47 -11.61
N LEU A 132 14.74 19.09 -12.62
CA LEU A 132 14.18 20.24 -13.32
C LEU A 132 14.30 19.96 -14.82
N PHE A 133 13.20 20.05 -15.55
CA PHE A 133 13.20 19.80 -16.98
C PHE A 133 12.30 20.80 -17.73
N PRO A 134 12.66 21.14 -18.98
CA PRO A 134 11.87 22.00 -19.82
C PRO A 134 10.69 21.24 -20.44
N VAL A 135 9.50 21.86 -20.42
CA VAL A 135 8.34 21.45 -21.21
C VAL A 135 8.09 22.52 -22.28
N GLY A 136 8.10 22.09 -23.55
CA GLY A 136 8.07 22.98 -24.71
C GLY A 136 6.73 23.66 -24.95
N SER A 137 6.73 24.95 -25.30
CA SER A 137 5.53 25.68 -25.74
C SER A 137 5.09 25.24 -27.13
N THR A 138 3.82 24.89 -27.27
CA THR A 138 3.21 24.49 -28.56
C THR A 138 2.93 25.67 -29.50
N SER A 139 3.12 26.91 -29.07
CA SER A 139 2.64 28.07 -29.83
C SER A 139 3.58 29.28 -29.93
N GLN A 140 4.54 29.52 -29.02
CA GLN A 140 5.32 30.78 -29.03
C GLN A 140 6.78 30.72 -28.51
N GLY A 141 7.44 29.56 -28.54
CA GLY A 141 8.90 29.49 -28.27
C GLY A 141 9.35 29.74 -26.83
N GLY A 142 8.43 29.96 -25.88
CA GLY A 142 8.73 29.98 -24.45
C GLY A 142 8.91 28.56 -23.88
N VAL A 143 9.78 28.43 -22.88
CA VAL A 143 9.99 27.16 -22.15
C VAL A 143 9.36 27.29 -20.77
N ILE A 144 8.60 26.27 -20.36
CA ILE A 144 8.08 26.14 -19.00
C ILE A 144 9.00 25.18 -18.26
N GLN A 145 9.57 25.60 -17.13
CA GLN A 145 10.43 24.74 -16.31
C GLN A 145 9.59 23.99 -15.27
N VAL A 146 9.61 22.66 -15.31
CA VAL A 146 8.87 21.82 -14.36
C VAL A 146 9.85 21.15 -13.42
N GLY A 147 9.66 21.38 -12.13
CA GLY A 147 10.41 20.74 -11.05
C GLY A 147 9.67 19.53 -10.49
N MET A 148 10.39 18.45 -10.22
CA MET A 148 9.83 17.29 -9.51
C MET A 148 10.74 16.84 -8.36
N PHE A 149 10.13 16.33 -7.31
CA PHE A 149 10.78 15.66 -6.19
C PHE A 149 9.85 14.56 -5.65
N GLY A 150 10.32 13.71 -4.74
CA GLY A 150 9.43 12.71 -4.15
C GLY A 150 9.66 12.37 -2.69
N ILE A 151 8.57 12.01 -2.01
CA ILE A 151 8.52 11.86 -0.55
C ILE A 151 7.97 10.47 -0.20
N CYS A 152 8.74 9.74 0.61
CA CYS A 152 8.33 8.49 1.24
C CYS A 152 7.75 8.75 2.63
N THR A 153 6.88 7.88 3.12
CA THR A 153 6.33 8.00 4.47
C THR A 153 7.42 7.91 5.54
N PRO A 154 7.47 8.87 6.49
CA PRO A 154 8.44 8.83 7.58
C PRO A 154 8.15 7.71 8.59
N GLU A 155 6.98 7.06 8.46
CA GLU A 155 6.56 5.93 9.28
C GLU A 155 7.22 4.61 8.85
N THR A 156 7.95 4.59 7.73
CA THR A 156 8.59 3.38 7.18
C THR A 156 9.39 2.56 8.20
N PRO A 157 10.18 3.14 9.14
CA PRO A 157 10.86 2.36 10.19
C PRO A 157 9.93 1.58 11.14
N HIS A 158 8.65 1.92 11.18
CA HIS A 158 7.62 1.23 11.97
C HIS A 158 6.74 0.30 11.12
N LEU A 159 6.74 0.50 9.79
CA LEU A 159 5.91 -0.26 8.84
C LEU A 159 6.70 -1.36 8.12
N SER A 160 8.02 -1.25 8.08
CA SER A 160 8.91 -2.10 7.29
C SER A 160 10.30 -2.23 7.96
N PHE A 161 11.31 -2.69 7.21
CA PHE A 161 12.62 -3.06 7.74
C PHE A 161 13.79 -2.29 7.08
N PRO A 162 13.79 -0.95 7.08
CA PRO A 162 14.84 -0.18 6.41
C PRO A 162 16.23 -0.35 7.03
N GLY A 163 16.32 -0.79 8.29
CA GLY A 163 17.58 -0.93 9.03
C GLY A 163 18.20 0.41 9.43
N ASP A 164 19.29 0.34 10.20
CA ASP A 164 19.84 1.52 10.87
C ASP A 164 20.63 2.46 9.94
N LYS A 165 20.95 2.01 8.72
CA LYS A 165 21.72 2.78 7.71
C LYS A 165 20.88 3.85 7.01
N VAL A 166 19.56 3.77 7.10
CA VAL A 166 18.64 4.67 6.39
C VAL A 166 18.02 5.66 7.38
N GLU A 167 17.94 6.91 6.99
CA GLU A 167 17.25 7.97 7.69
C GLU A 167 16.05 8.45 6.87
N PHE A 168 14.91 8.62 7.54
CA PHE A 168 13.71 9.21 6.96
C PHE A 168 13.55 10.60 7.54
N LEU A 169 13.87 11.61 6.73
CA LEU A 169 13.75 13.02 7.12
C LEU A 169 12.28 13.45 7.20
N GLU A 170 12.02 14.47 8.01
CA GLU A 170 10.67 15.06 8.17
C GLU A 170 10.17 15.61 6.83
N ILE A 171 8.91 15.31 6.51
CA ILE A 171 8.35 15.51 5.16
C ILE A 171 8.12 16.98 4.80
N VAL A 172 7.70 17.82 5.76
CA VAL A 172 7.42 19.24 5.51
C VAL A 172 8.72 20.00 5.26
N ASP A 173 9.72 19.82 6.11
CA ASP A 173 11.01 20.52 6.01
C ASP A 173 11.79 20.04 4.79
N THR A 174 11.75 18.74 4.49
CA THR A 174 12.32 18.22 3.25
C THR A 174 11.64 18.82 2.02
N SER A 175 10.31 18.86 2.00
CA SER A 175 9.55 19.39 0.86
C SER A 175 9.79 20.89 0.66
N LYS A 176 9.92 21.67 1.75
CA LYS A 176 10.30 23.10 1.66
C LYS A 176 11.66 23.27 1.02
N ARG A 177 12.66 22.51 1.47
CA ARG A 177 14.01 22.51 0.88
C ARG A 177 13.96 22.21 -0.62
N CYS A 178 13.25 21.16 -1.04
CA CYS A 178 13.10 20.81 -2.46
C CYS A 178 12.41 21.93 -3.25
N VAL A 179 11.34 22.52 -2.71
CA VAL A 179 10.63 23.63 -3.36
C VAL A 179 11.52 24.86 -3.50
N ASP A 180 12.25 25.24 -2.46
CA ASP A 180 13.14 26.40 -2.47
C ASP A 180 14.29 26.21 -3.46
N GLU A 181 14.89 25.01 -3.50
CA GLU A 181 15.93 24.66 -4.47
C GLU A 181 15.40 24.73 -5.92
N LEU A 182 14.24 24.13 -6.19
CA LEU A 182 13.64 24.11 -7.52
C LEU A 182 13.25 25.52 -7.98
N LYS A 183 12.69 26.35 -7.09
CA LYS A 183 12.41 27.76 -7.40
C LYS A 183 13.68 28.55 -7.67
N ALA A 184 14.75 28.35 -6.89
CA ALA A 184 16.04 29.00 -7.12
C ALA A 184 16.66 28.62 -8.47
N ARG A 185 16.40 27.38 -8.94
CA ARG A 185 16.78 26.90 -10.27
C ARG A 185 15.84 27.34 -11.39
N GLY A 186 14.77 28.07 -11.08
CA GLY A 186 13.84 28.67 -12.04
C GLY A 186 12.62 27.82 -12.39
N ALA A 187 12.19 26.90 -11.52
CA ALA A 187 10.95 26.15 -11.71
C ALA A 187 9.72 27.06 -11.76
N ASP A 188 8.89 26.86 -12.79
CA ASP A 188 7.59 27.52 -12.99
C ASP A 188 6.46 26.73 -12.34
N VAL A 189 6.58 25.40 -12.33
CA VAL A 189 5.62 24.46 -11.75
C VAL A 189 6.38 23.41 -10.95
N ILE A 190 5.91 23.06 -9.76
CA ILE A 190 6.52 22.02 -8.93
C ILE A 190 5.51 20.92 -8.61
N ILE A 191 5.92 19.68 -8.88
CA ILE A 191 5.13 18.47 -8.68
C ILE A 191 5.84 17.59 -7.64
N ALA A 192 5.11 17.18 -6.60
CA ALA A 192 5.58 16.20 -5.64
C ALA A 192 5.00 14.82 -5.98
N LEU A 193 5.86 13.83 -6.19
CA LEU A 193 5.44 12.43 -6.24
C LEU A 193 5.53 11.82 -4.84
N THR A 194 4.45 11.31 -4.27
CA THR A 194 4.43 10.94 -2.84
C THR A 194 4.00 9.50 -2.60
N HIS A 195 4.54 8.90 -1.55
CA HIS A 195 4.03 7.68 -0.95
C HIS A 195 3.82 7.92 0.55
N VAL A 196 2.81 8.74 0.85
CA VAL A 196 2.40 9.14 2.20
C VAL A 196 0.88 9.10 2.29
N SER A 197 0.31 9.06 3.49
CA SER A 197 -1.15 9.12 3.66
C SER A 197 -1.77 10.38 3.08
N ILE A 198 -3.06 10.34 2.75
CA ILE A 198 -3.80 11.50 2.24
C ILE A 198 -3.82 12.66 3.25
N ALA A 199 -3.71 12.34 4.55
CA ALA A 199 -3.54 13.34 5.60
C ALA A 199 -2.20 14.08 5.46
N HIS A 200 -1.12 13.36 5.18
CA HIS A 200 0.20 13.94 4.93
C HIS A 200 0.26 14.71 3.61
N ASP A 201 -0.39 14.26 2.53
CA ASP A 201 -0.45 15.07 1.30
C ASP A 201 -1.19 16.40 1.52
N LYS A 202 -2.32 16.38 2.25
CA LYS A 202 -3.02 17.61 2.64
C LYS A 202 -2.17 18.50 3.55
N LEU A 203 -1.36 17.91 4.43
CA LEU A 203 -0.42 18.63 5.28
C LEU A 203 0.65 19.34 4.44
N LEU A 204 1.25 18.65 3.47
CA LEU A 204 2.26 19.21 2.56
C LEU A 204 1.66 20.36 1.74
N ALA A 205 0.51 20.14 1.10
CA ALA A 205 -0.21 21.18 0.37
C ALA A 205 -0.52 22.43 1.21
N LYS A 206 -0.79 22.26 2.52
CA LYS A 206 -1.07 23.38 3.43
C LYS A 206 0.20 24.09 3.92
N ARG A 207 1.27 23.34 4.20
CA ARG A 207 2.47 23.85 4.91
C ARG A 207 3.65 24.18 3.99
N VAL A 208 3.59 23.80 2.71
CA VAL A 208 4.68 23.95 1.76
C VAL A 208 4.20 24.75 0.53
N PRO A 209 4.08 26.09 0.66
CA PRO A 209 3.63 26.92 -0.45
C PRO A 209 4.61 26.87 -1.63
N GLY A 210 4.13 26.44 -2.78
CA GLY A 210 4.93 26.25 -3.99
C GLY A 210 4.81 24.87 -4.61
N ILE A 211 4.20 23.90 -3.91
CA ILE A 211 3.77 22.65 -4.54
C ILE A 211 2.46 22.92 -5.30
N ASP A 212 2.47 22.78 -6.61
CA ASP A 212 1.29 22.96 -7.45
C ASP A 212 0.46 21.67 -7.55
N VAL A 213 1.17 20.52 -7.59
CA VAL A 213 0.58 19.20 -7.81
C VAL A 213 1.21 18.18 -6.86
N ILE A 214 0.38 17.29 -6.33
CA ILE A 214 0.79 16.07 -5.63
C ILE A 214 0.17 14.86 -6.35
N LEU A 215 1.01 13.92 -6.77
CA LEU A 215 0.58 12.61 -7.29
C LEU A 215 1.07 11.54 -6.32
N GLY A 216 0.16 10.84 -5.65
CA GLY A 216 0.48 10.05 -4.45
C GLY A 216 0.07 8.58 -4.48
N GLY A 217 0.48 7.85 -3.43
CA GLY A 217 0.08 6.47 -3.09
C GLY A 217 -0.23 6.25 -1.60
N HIS A 218 -0.05 5.04 -1.07
CA HIS A 218 -0.16 4.61 0.34
C HIS A 218 -1.57 4.27 0.87
N ASP A 219 -2.60 5.04 0.51
CA ASP A 219 -3.93 4.90 1.14
C ASP A 219 -4.81 3.78 0.56
N HIS A 220 -4.46 3.23 -0.61
CA HIS A 220 -5.22 2.22 -1.38
C HIS A 220 -6.53 2.69 -2.00
N ASP A 221 -7.06 3.83 -1.55
CA ASP A 221 -8.25 4.46 -2.12
C ASP A 221 -7.89 5.51 -3.21
N PRO A 222 -8.75 5.67 -4.24
CA PRO A 222 -8.57 6.73 -5.22
C PRO A 222 -8.94 8.10 -4.61
N PHE A 223 -8.10 9.11 -4.83
CA PHE A 223 -8.36 10.48 -4.39
C PHE A 223 -8.18 11.45 -5.55
N THR A 224 -9.06 12.44 -5.66
CA THR A 224 -8.85 13.61 -6.52
C THR A 224 -9.51 14.83 -5.91
N LEU A 225 -8.70 15.79 -5.47
CA LEU A 225 -9.19 16.97 -4.77
C LEU A 225 -8.19 18.13 -4.84
N TYR A 226 -8.66 19.31 -4.44
CA TYR A 226 -7.80 20.44 -4.14
C TYR A 226 -7.66 20.61 -2.63
N GLN A 227 -6.43 20.85 -2.19
CA GLN A 227 -6.14 21.39 -0.87
C GLN A 227 -5.59 22.81 -1.04
N GLY A 228 -6.47 23.81 -0.85
CA GLY A 228 -6.14 25.17 -1.23
C GLY A 228 -5.95 25.30 -2.75
N LYS A 229 -4.73 25.61 -3.20
CA LYS A 229 -4.39 25.73 -4.63
C LYS A 229 -3.69 24.49 -5.19
N THR A 230 -3.25 23.57 -4.34
CA THR A 230 -2.52 22.37 -4.75
C THR A 230 -3.52 21.28 -5.15
N PHE A 231 -3.33 20.73 -6.35
CA PHE A 231 -4.08 19.58 -6.84
C PHE A 231 -3.48 18.29 -6.29
N ILE A 232 -4.30 17.37 -5.77
CA ILE A 232 -3.88 16.08 -5.22
C ILE A 232 -4.61 14.96 -5.96
N HIS A 233 -3.86 13.96 -6.46
CA HIS A 233 -4.42 12.78 -7.11
C HIS A 233 -3.74 11.48 -6.64
N LYS A 234 -4.53 10.42 -6.45
CA LYS A 234 -4.09 9.04 -6.20
C LYS A 234 -4.94 8.07 -6.98
N SER A 235 -4.33 7.01 -7.49
CA SER A 235 -4.96 6.07 -8.43
C SER A 235 -5.44 4.77 -7.78
N GLY A 236 -5.58 4.72 -6.45
CA GLY A 236 -6.13 3.56 -5.74
C GLY A 236 -5.08 2.52 -5.42
N GLN A 237 -5.23 1.29 -5.92
CA GLN A 237 -4.29 0.18 -5.68
C GLN A 237 -4.37 -0.90 -6.77
N ASN A 238 -3.41 -1.82 -6.76
CA ASN A 238 -3.36 -3.06 -7.55
C ASN A 238 -3.58 -2.86 -9.05
N ALA A 239 -3.18 -1.70 -9.54
CA ALA A 239 -3.42 -1.27 -10.92
C ALA A 239 -4.89 -1.43 -11.35
N TYR A 240 -5.85 -1.33 -10.42
CA TYR A 240 -7.28 -1.36 -10.74
C TYR A 240 -7.70 -0.16 -11.57
N TRP A 241 -6.96 0.94 -11.44
CA TRP A 241 -7.09 2.10 -12.27
C TRP A 241 -5.72 2.56 -12.77
N LEU A 242 -5.69 3.05 -14.01
CA LEU A 242 -4.63 3.90 -14.50
C LEU A 242 -5.11 5.35 -14.41
N GLY A 243 -4.44 6.16 -13.61
CA GLY A 243 -4.68 7.60 -13.56
C GLY A 243 -4.05 8.27 -14.78
N ARG A 244 -4.85 8.98 -15.57
CA ARG A 244 -4.34 9.93 -16.57
C ARG A 244 -4.61 11.34 -16.10
N VAL A 245 -3.57 12.15 -15.95
CA VAL A 245 -3.69 13.55 -15.52
C VAL A 245 -3.00 14.46 -16.51
N ASP A 246 -3.79 15.28 -17.21
CA ASP A 246 -3.34 16.26 -18.20
C ASP A 246 -3.27 17.64 -17.54
N PHE A 247 -2.06 18.16 -17.34
CA PHE A 247 -1.82 19.51 -16.83
C PHE A 247 -1.59 20.47 -17.97
N VAL A 248 -2.60 21.31 -18.27
CA VAL A 248 -2.42 22.44 -19.19
C VAL A 248 -1.78 23.58 -18.42
N ILE A 249 -0.52 23.86 -18.72
CA ILE A 249 0.28 24.91 -18.06
C ILE A 249 0.33 26.11 -18.99
N ARG A 250 -0.05 27.28 -18.47
CA ARG A 250 0.08 28.57 -19.17
C ARG A 250 0.92 29.52 -18.34
N LYS A 251 1.93 30.12 -18.97
CA LYS A 251 2.80 31.15 -18.39
C LYS A 251 2.64 32.44 -19.18
N ARG A 252 2.31 33.53 -18.48
CA ARG A 252 2.21 34.90 -19.04
C ARG A 252 2.97 35.86 -18.14
N GLY A 253 4.16 36.29 -18.58
CA GLY A 253 5.13 36.93 -17.68
C GLY A 253 5.48 35.99 -16.52
N ASP A 254 5.39 36.49 -15.29
CA ASP A 254 5.65 35.71 -14.06
C ASP A 254 4.43 34.93 -13.58
N LYS A 255 3.27 35.09 -14.22
CA LYS A 255 2.04 34.40 -13.82
C LYS A 255 1.95 33.04 -14.50
N VAL A 256 2.01 31.99 -13.68
CA VAL A 256 1.78 30.60 -14.11
C VAL A 256 0.39 30.15 -13.66
N THR A 257 -0.32 29.46 -14.54
CA THR A 257 -1.57 28.75 -14.21
C THR A 257 -1.48 27.31 -14.65
N VAL A 258 -1.78 26.39 -13.72
CA VAL A 258 -1.84 24.95 -13.96
C VAL A 258 -3.31 24.55 -13.94
N SER A 259 -3.82 23.99 -15.04
CA SER A 259 -5.20 23.52 -15.16
C SER A 259 -5.21 22.00 -15.35
N PRO A 260 -5.58 21.22 -14.32
CA PRO A 260 -5.65 19.77 -14.42
C PRO A 260 -6.96 19.31 -15.09
N GLY A 261 -6.84 18.41 -16.05
CA GLY A 261 -7.89 17.46 -16.44
C GLY A 261 -7.45 16.06 -16.04
N TRP A 262 -8.37 15.20 -15.62
CA TRP A 262 -8.01 13.85 -15.18
C TRP A 262 -9.03 12.81 -15.61
N LYS A 263 -8.58 11.57 -15.73
CA LYS A 263 -9.39 10.37 -15.96
C LYS A 263 -8.84 9.22 -15.11
N MET A 264 -9.75 8.40 -14.61
CA MET A 264 -9.43 7.11 -13.98
C MET A 264 -9.86 6.01 -14.93
N LEU A 265 -8.91 5.45 -15.66
CA LEU A 265 -9.17 4.37 -16.60
C LEU A 265 -9.28 3.06 -15.83
N VAL A 266 -10.42 2.40 -15.94
CA VAL A 266 -10.64 1.12 -15.26
C VAL A 266 -9.83 0.03 -15.95
N ASN A 267 -8.99 -0.66 -15.20
CA ASN A 267 -8.30 -1.85 -15.65
C ASN A 267 -9.10 -3.09 -15.27
N GLN A 268 -10.04 -3.46 -16.13
CA GLN A 268 -10.89 -4.61 -15.91
C GLN A 268 -11.23 -5.29 -17.23
N HIS A 269 -11.00 -6.61 -17.29
CA HIS A 269 -11.21 -7.43 -18.50
C HIS A 269 -10.50 -6.89 -19.74
N VAL A 270 -9.36 -6.21 -19.55
CA VAL A 270 -8.51 -5.73 -20.63
C VAL A 270 -7.71 -6.93 -21.17
N THR A 271 -7.53 -6.99 -22.49
CA THR A 271 -6.67 -8.02 -23.10
C THR A 271 -5.22 -7.84 -22.63
N PRO A 272 -4.55 -8.88 -22.11
CA PRO A 272 -3.18 -8.76 -21.63
C PRO A 272 -2.20 -8.52 -22.78
N GLU A 273 -1.18 -7.69 -22.54
CA GLU A 273 -0.05 -7.53 -23.45
C GLU A 273 0.82 -8.80 -23.41
N ALA A 274 1.05 -9.42 -24.57
CA ALA A 274 1.61 -10.76 -24.66
C ALA A 274 3.04 -10.88 -24.09
N GLY A 275 3.88 -9.84 -24.26
CA GLY A 275 5.24 -9.82 -23.71
C GLY A 275 5.25 -9.78 -22.19
N ILE A 276 4.44 -8.92 -21.59
CA ILE A 276 4.28 -8.82 -20.13
C ILE A 276 3.57 -10.05 -19.58
N GLU A 277 2.56 -10.60 -20.26
CA GLU A 277 1.88 -11.83 -19.86
C GLU A 277 2.86 -13.00 -19.76
N ALA A 278 3.78 -13.13 -20.72
CA ALA A 278 4.83 -14.15 -20.67
C ALA A 278 5.76 -13.97 -19.45
N LEU A 279 6.10 -12.74 -19.08
CA LEU A 279 6.87 -12.44 -17.86
C LEU A 279 6.09 -12.77 -16.59
N VAL A 280 4.82 -12.36 -16.52
CA VAL A 280 3.93 -12.68 -15.40
C VAL A 280 3.83 -14.19 -15.24
N HIS A 281 3.59 -14.94 -16.33
CA HIS A 281 3.55 -16.39 -16.29
C HIS A 281 4.88 -17.01 -15.81
N LYS A 282 6.02 -16.52 -16.30
CA LYS A 282 7.35 -16.97 -15.86
C LYS A 282 7.52 -16.85 -14.34
N TYR A 283 7.13 -15.72 -13.74
CA TYR A 283 7.25 -15.50 -12.30
C TYR A 283 6.16 -16.19 -11.49
N MET A 284 4.98 -16.39 -12.07
CA MET A 284 3.87 -17.05 -11.37
C MET A 284 3.93 -18.58 -11.45
N ALA A 285 4.64 -19.16 -12.41
CA ALA A 285 4.70 -20.60 -12.64
C ALA A 285 5.03 -21.44 -11.38
N PRO A 286 5.96 -21.05 -10.47
CA PRO A 286 6.22 -21.81 -9.25
C PRO A 286 5.05 -21.83 -8.25
N PHE A 287 4.06 -20.94 -8.38
CA PHE A 287 2.87 -20.89 -7.54
C PHE A 287 1.67 -21.63 -8.17
N LEU A 288 1.77 -22.00 -9.45
CA LEU A 288 0.71 -22.64 -10.23
C LEU A 288 0.91 -24.15 -10.39
N THR A 289 1.68 -24.79 -9.52
CA THR A 289 1.86 -26.26 -9.55
C THR A 289 0.55 -26.98 -9.19
N ALA A 290 0.31 -28.16 -9.75
CA ALA A 290 -0.90 -28.94 -9.48
C ALA A 290 -1.13 -29.13 -7.96
N ASP A 291 -0.09 -29.51 -7.22
CA ASP A 291 -0.14 -29.68 -5.76
C ASP A 291 -0.53 -28.39 -5.02
N ARG A 292 -0.02 -27.23 -5.46
CA ARG A 292 -0.35 -25.93 -4.83
C ARG A 292 -1.76 -25.49 -5.18
N LEU A 293 -2.20 -25.73 -6.41
CA LEU A 293 -3.57 -25.47 -6.84
C LEU A 293 -4.54 -26.36 -6.08
N GLU A 294 -4.23 -27.65 -5.90
CA GLU A 294 -5.03 -28.58 -5.12
C GLU A 294 -5.07 -28.18 -3.64
N ALA A 295 -3.91 -27.88 -3.04
CA ALA A 295 -3.83 -27.41 -1.66
C ALA A 295 -4.60 -26.10 -1.45
N GLY A 296 -4.52 -25.17 -2.42
CA GLY A 296 -5.24 -23.90 -2.43
C GLY A 296 -6.75 -24.06 -2.63
N ALA A 297 -7.18 -25.00 -3.47
CA ALA A 297 -8.58 -25.32 -3.74
C ALA A 297 -9.25 -26.06 -2.58
N ARG A 298 -8.48 -26.58 -1.62
CA ARG A 298 -9.02 -27.25 -0.43
C ARG A 298 -10.00 -26.32 0.29
N GLN A 299 -11.27 -26.75 0.31
CA GLN A 299 -12.34 -26.05 0.98
C GLN A 299 -12.15 -26.13 2.51
N LEU A 300 -12.26 -24.98 3.17
CA LEU A 300 -12.23 -24.83 4.62
C LEU A 300 -13.65 -24.79 5.19
N ALA A 301 -14.54 -24.03 4.57
CA ALA A 301 -15.92 -23.83 5.03
C ALA A 301 -16.82 -23.32 3.91
N VAL A 302 -18.14 -23.35 4.14
CA VAL A 302 -19.12 -22.54 3.37
C VAL A 302 -19.58 -21.41 4.28
N LEU A 303 -19.47 -20.17 3.80
CA LEU A 303 -19.84 -19.00 4.60
C LEU A 303 -21.35 -18.95 4.85
N SER A 304 -21.78 -18.83 6.10
CA SER A 304 -23.19 -18.61 6.44
C SER A 304 -23.60 -17.13 6.33
N HIS A 305 -22.63 -16.22 6.48
CA HIS A 305 -22.77 -14.78 6.39
C HIS A 305 -21.60 -14.20 5.58
N PRO A 306 -21.73 -12.99 5.00
CA PRO A 306 -20.62 -12.36 4.30
C PRO A 306 -19.42 -12.15 5.23
N LEU A 307 -18.20 -12.31 4.71
CA LEU A 307 -16.95 -12.11 5.43
C LEU A 307 -16.23 -10.89 4.84
N ILE A 308 -16.00 -9.87 5.66
CA ILE A 308 -15.61 -8.53 5.20
C ILE A 308 -14.12 -8.31 5.48
N THR A 309 -13.34 -8.08 4.42
CA THR A 309 -11.90 -7.79 4.48
C THR A 309 -11.55 -6.42 3.90
N LYS A 310 -12.57 -5.57 3.69
CA LYS A 310 -12.42 -4.19 3.23
C LYS A 310 -11.42 -3.43 4.08
N THR A 311 -10.46 -2.75 3.44
CA THR A 311 -9.41 -2.00 4.13
C THR A 311 -9.99 -0.95 5.07
N SER A 312 -11.03 -0.24 4.64
CA SER A 312 -11.74 0.76 5.46
C SER A 312 -12.38 0.18 6.72
N VAL A 313 -12.87 -1.06 6.65
CA VAL A 313 -13.46 -1.77 7.79
C VAL A 313 -12.34 -2.32 8.67
N MET A 314 -11.41 -3.07 8.11
CA MET A 314 -10.28 -3.67 8.83
C MET A 314 -9.44 -2.64 9.59
N ARG A 315 -9.35 -1.40 9.10
CA ARG A 315 -8.55 -0.32 9.70
C ARG A 315 -9.37 0.73 10.45
N GLY A 316 -10.70 0.62 10.44
CA GLY A 316 -11.60 1.65 11.00
C GLY A 316 -12.58 1.13 12.04
N GLU A 317 -12.90 -0.16 12.04
CA GLU A 317 -13.87 -0.75 12.95
C GLU A 317 -13.64 -2.26 13.15
N GLU A 318 -14.40 -2.87 14.06
CA GLU A 318 -14.35 -4.31 14.30
C GLU A 318 -14.87 -5.08 13.07
N SER A 319 -14.06 -6.01 12.55
CA SER A 319 -14.41 -6.84 11.40
C SER A 319 -14.66 -8.28 11.82
N ASN A 320 -15.62 -8.94 11.16
CA ASN A 320 -15.85 -10.36 11.36
C ASN A 320 -14.69 -11.25 10.84
N PHE A 321 -13.93 -10.82 9.82
CA PHE A 321 -12.70 -11.51 9.43
C PHE A 321 -11.61 -11.32 10.47
N GLY A 322 -11.44 -10.10 10.98
CA GLY A 322 -10.49 -9.81 12.06
C GLY A 322 -10.77 -10.65 13.30
N ASN A 323 -12.04 -10.76 13.69
CA ASN A 323 -12.50 -11.62 14.79
C ASN A 323 -12.22 -13.10 14.54
N LEU A 324 -12.52 -13.60 13.33
CA LEU A 324 -12.26 -14.99 12.94
C LEU A 324 -10.78 -15.36 13.12
N VAL A 325 -9.88 -14.50 12.63
CA VAL A 325 -8.43 -14.73 12.72
C VAL A 325 -7.94 -14.58 14.16
N ALA A 326 -8.39 -13.58 14.91
CA ALA A 326 -8.03 -13.41 16.32
C ALA A 326 -8.51 -14.60 17.17
N ASP A 327 -9.70 -15.13 16.91
CA ASP A 327 -10.23 -16.35 17.55
C ASP A 327 -9.39 -17.58 17.19
N ALA A 328 -9.03 -17.74 15.91
CA ALA A 328 -8.21 -18.86 15.44
C ALA A 328 -6.81 -18.85 16.10
N ILE A 329 -6.14 -17.69 16.12
CA ILE A 329 -4.83 -17.52 16.77
C ILE A 329 -4.92 -17.84 18.27
N ARG A 330 -5.94 -17.31 18.96
CA ARG A 330 -6.16 -17.57 20.39
C ARG A 330 -6.35 -19.06 20.66
N GLN A 331 -7.20 -19.72 19.87
CA GLN A 331 -7.51 -21.14 20.04
C GLN A 331 -6.30 -22.03 19.77
N GLU A 332 -5.61 -21.82 18.65
CA GLU A 332 -4.46 -22.63 18.23
C GLU A 332 -3.31 -22.56 19.24
N LEU A 333 -3.04 -21.36 19.79
CA LEU A 333 -1.97 -21.15 20.76
C LEU A 333 -2.40 -21.39 22.22
N GLY A 334 -3.67 -21.73 22.47
CA GLY A 334 -4.20 -21.92 23.82
C GLY A 334 -4.12 -20.66 24.71
N ALA A 335 -4.19 -19.47 24.09
CA ALA A 335 -4.02 -18.18 24.77
C ALA A 335 -5.32 -17.71 25.44
N GLN A 336 -5.20 -16.82 26.44
CA GLN A 336 -6.36 -16.16 27.05
C GLN A 336 -6.98 -15.11 26.10
N PHE A 337 -6.15 -14.50 25.26
CA PHE A 337 -6.51 -13.41 24.37
C PHE A 337 -5.88 -13.61 22.99
N GLY A 338 -6.56 -13.16 21.95
CA GLY A 338 -6.03 -13.03 20.58
C GLY A 338 -6.03 -11.57 20.15
N LEU A 339 -5.05 -11.19 19.34
CA LEU A 339 -4.91 -9.84 18.79
C LEU A 339 -4.41 -9.95 17.34
N LEU A 340 -5.02 -9.18 16.45
CA LEU A 340 -4.60 -9.02 15.06
C LEU A 340 -4.67 -7.52 14.71
N ASN A 341 -3.64 -6.97 14.08
CA ASN A 341 -3.73 -5.63 13.51
C ASN A 341 -4.40 -5.68 12.13
N GLY A 342 -5.29 -4.73 11.84
CA GLY A 342 -6.09 -4.71 10.61
C GLY A 342 -5.29 -4.70 9.31
N GLY A 343 -4.10 -4.09 9.32
CA GLY A 343 -3.20 -4.01 8.17
C GLY A 343 -2.58 -5.34 7.74
N PHE A 344 -2.66 -6.39 8.56
CA PHE A 344 -2.22 -7.74 8.21
C PHE A 344 -3.13 -8.39 7.16
N VAL A 345 -4.38 -7.93 7.04
CA VAL A 345 -5.36 -8.40 6.06
C VAL A 345 -5.35 -7.47 4.85
N ARG A 346 -5.24 -8.04 3.64
CA ARG A 346 -4.92 -7.32 2.39
C ARG A 346 -5.92 -7.53 1.25
N GLY A 347 -6.96 -8.35 1.41
CA GLY A 347 -7.83 -8.68 0.27
C GLY A 347 -8.80 -7.60 -0.16
N ASP A 348 -9.09 -6.60 0.69
CA ASP A 348 -9.96 -5.45 0.40
C ASP A 348 -11.30 -5.82 -0.30
N THR A 349 -11.98 -6.87 0.19
CA THR A 349 -13.16 -7.42 -0.48
C THR A 349 -14.26 -7.81 0.50
N VAL A 350 -15.37 -8.27 -0.05
CA VAL A 350 -16.45 -8.94 0.68
C VAL A 350 -16.63 -10.31 0.05
N HIS A 351 -16.42 -11.35 0.84
CA HIS A 351 -16.76 -12.72 0.46
C HIS A 351 -18.22 -12.95 0.82
N GLU A 352 -19.10 -13.05 -0.17
CA GLU A 352 -20.54 -13.15 0.06
C GLU A 352 -20.94 -14.41 0.83
N ALA A 353 -22.12 -14.39 1.44
CA ALA A 353 -22.70 -15.59 2.02
C ALA A 353 -22.79 -16.70 0.97
N LYS A 354 -22.62 -17.95 1.41
CA LYS A 354 -22.55 -19.18 0.60
C LYS A 354 -21.28 -19.34 -0.24
N THR A 355 -20.34 -18.38 -0.18
CA THR A 355 -19.00 -18.56 -0.75
C THR A 355 -18.31 -19.77 -0.13
N GLN A 356 -17.66 -20.60 -0.95
CA GLN A 356 -16.80 -21.68 -0.49
C GLN A 356 -15.44 -21.10 -0.13
N LEU A 357 -15.18 -20.91 1.17
CA LEU A 357 -13.90 -20.40 1.63
C LEU A 357 -12.84 -21.48 1.46
N THR A 358 -11.75 -21.16 0.76
CA THR A 358 -10.64 -22.09 0.50
C THR A 358 -9.34 -21.64 1.17
N VAL A 359 -8.35 -22.53 1.22
CA VAL A 359 -6.99 -22.19 1.70
C VAL A 359 -6.39 -21.06 0.87
N GLY A 360 -6.54 -21.11 -0.46
CA GLY A 360 -6.00 -20.09 -1.37
C GLY A 360 -6.57 -18.71 -1.09
N MET A 361 -7.87 -18.61 -0.78
CA MET A 361 -8.51 -17.35 -0.40
C MET A 361 -7.90 -16.78 0.88
N VAL A 362 -7.69 -17.61 1.91
CA VAL A 362 -7.09 -17.17 3.18
C VAL A 362 -5.64 -16.70 2.99
N LEU A 363 -4.85 -17.43 2.17
CA LEU A 363 -3.47 -17.05 1.85
C LEU A 363 -3.40 -15.74 1.06
N LYS A 364 -4.39 -15.46 0.21
CA LYS A 364 -4.50 -14.19 -0.52
C LYS A 364 -4.87 -13.05 0.43
N GLU A 365 -5.79 -13.28 1.35
CA GLU A 365 -6.21 -12.30 2.35
C GLU A 365 -5.08 -11.93 3.33
N MET A 366 -4.19 -12.87 3.66
CA MET A 366 -3.07 -12.66 4.58
C MET A 366 -1.76 -13.12 3.91
N PRO A 367 -1.19 -12.33 2.99
CA PRO A 367 -0.07 -12.74 2.14
C PRO A 367 1.27 -12.82 2.87
N PHE A 368 1.31 -12.42 4.15
CA PHE A 368 2.53 -12.42 4.96
C PHE A 368 2.75 -13.80 5.60
N PRO A 369 3.85 -14.52 5.30
CA PRO A 369 4.16 -15.80 5.94
C PRO A 369 4.77 -15.58 7.33
N ARG A 370 4.07 -14.86 8.20
CA ARG A 370 4.52 -14.56 9.57
C ARG A 370 3.83 -15.52 10.55
N PRO A 371 4.59 -16.18 11.45
CA PRO A 371 3.99 -17.05 12.44
C PRO A 371 3.22 -16.23 13.49
N ALA A 372 2.15 -16.79 14.02
CA ALA A 372 1.54 -16.27 15.23
C ALA A 372 2.48 -16.49 16.43
N VAL A 373 2.50 -15.54 17.37
CA VAL A 373 3.41 -15.56 18.52
C VAL A 373 2.60 -15.58 19.82
N LEU A 374 3.00 -16.46 20.75
CA LEU A 374 2.45 -16.50 22.10
C LEU A 374 3.37 -15.72 23.05
N LEU A 375 2.80 -14.73 23.75
CA LEU A 375 3.52 -13.88 24.70
C LEU A 375 2.83 -13.90 26.06
N ARG A 376 3.64 -13.82 27.13
CA ARG A 376 3.14 -13.53 28.47
C ARG A 376 3.35 -12.03 28.73
N ILE A 377 2.26 -11.33 29.02
CA ILE A 377 2.25 -9.86 29.18
C ILE A 377 1.47 -9.49 30.45
N GLN A 378 1.84 -8.40 31.13
CA GLN A 378 1.04 -7.89 32.25
C GLN A 378 -0.20 -7.18 31.74
N GLY A 379 -1.29 -7.19 32.52
CA GLY A 379 -2.55 -6.55 32.11
C GLY A 379 -2.42 -5.05 31.82
N ARG A 380 -1.52 -4.36 32.53
CA ARG A 380 -1.22 -2.93 32.27
C ARG A 380 -0.55 -2.74 30.90
N ASP A 381 0.46 -3.56 30.59
CA ASP A 381 1.23 -3.45 29.34
C ASP A 381 0.34 -3.86 28.16
N LEU A 382 -0.60 -4.80 28.36
CA LEU A 382 -1.62 -5.14 27.37
C LEU A 382 -2.57 -3.97 27.08
N LYS A 383 -3.02 -3.24 28.11
CA LYS A 383 -3.85 -2.03 27.93
C LYS A 383 -3.10 -1.00 27.10
N GLU A 384 -1.85 -0.71 27.48
CA GLU A 384 -0.99 0.23 26.76
C GLU A 384 -0.74 -0.20 25.32
N ALA A 385 -0.52 -1.50 25.06
CA ALA A 385 -0.36 -2.02 23.70
C ALA A 385 -1.62 -1.80 22.83
N VAL A 386 -2.82 -2.01 23.39
CA VAL A 386 -4.08 -1.73 22.69
C VAL A 386 -4.28 -0.22 22.46
N GLU A 387 -3.88 0.62 23.41
CA GLU A 387 -3.86 2.09 23.21
C GLU A 387 -2.92 2.50 22.08
N GLN A 388 -1.73 1.88 21.99
CA GLN A 388 -0.81 2.11 20.87
C GLN A 388 -1.40 1.69 19.53
N HIS A 389 -2.10 0.56 19.47
CA HIS A 389 -2.80 0.12 18.25
C HIS A 389 -3.87 1.14 17.79
N LEU A 390 -4.52 1.83 18.73
CA LEU A 390 -5.55 2.83 18.47
C LEU A 390 -4.99 4.25 18.28
N ARG A 391 -3.68 4.48 18.44
CA ARG A 391 -3.07 5.82 18.51
C ARG A 391 -3.44 6.76 17.36
N HIS A 392 -3.57 6.22 16.15
CA HIS A 392 -3.85 7.00 14.93
C HIS A 392 -5.34 7.10 14.60
N TYR A 393 -6.20 6.37 15.30
CA TYR A 393 -7.63 6.39 15.05
C TYR A 393 -8.20 7.81 15.31
N PRO A 394 -9.11 8.34 14.46
CA PRO A 394 -9.89 7.66 13.41
C PRO A 394 -9.23 7.59 12.02
N LEU A 395 -7.93 7.90 11.88
CA LEU A 395 -7.22 7.62 10.63
C LEU A 395 -7.20 6.11 10.39
N LEU A 396 -7.39 5.68 9.14
CA LEU A 396 -7.48 4.28 8.73
C LEU A 396 -6.09 3.61 8.71
N ALA A 397 -5.43 3.59 9.87
CA ALA A 397 -4.11 3.01 10.06
C ALA A 397 -4.17 1.49 10.16
N GLY A 398 -3.16 0.80 9.62
CA GLY A 398 -3.04 -0.66 9.68
C GLY A 398 -2.88 -1.22 11.10
N SER A 399 -2.66 -0.36 12.11
CA SER A 399 -2.50 -0.73 13.51
C SER A 399 -3.83 -1.07 14.21
N PHE A 400 -4.99 -0.73 13.63
CA PHE A 400 -6.29 -0.92 14.27
C PHE A 400 -6.45 -2.35 14.81
N PRO A 401 -6.80 -2.57 16.09
CA PRO A 401 -6.79 -3.89 16.71
C PRO A 401 -8.12 -4.64 16.52
N HIS A 402 -8.03 -5.88 16.05
CA HIS A 402 -9.09 -6.91 16.17
C HIS A 402 -8.73 -7.86 17.30
N VAL A 403 -9.68 -8.13 18.20
CA VAL A 403 -9.42 -8.80 19.48
C VAL A 403 -10.28 -10.03 19.68
N SER A 404 -9.76 -10.99 20.44
CA SER A 404 -10.49 -12.18 20.87
C SER A 404 -10.31 -12.43 22.36
N GLY A 405 -11.39 -12.81 23.04
CA GLY A 405 -11.38 -13.13 24.49
C GLY A 405 -11.39 -11.92 25.41
N MET A 406 -11.43 -10.72 24.83
CA MET A 406 -11.54 -9.46 25.56
C MET A 406 -12.57 -8.54 24.93
N ARG A 407 -13.09 -7.60 25.72
CA ARG A 407 -13.82 -6.44 25.28
C ARG A 407 -12.98 -5.21 25.54
N VAL A 408 -12.75 -4.42 24.49
CA VAL A 408 -12.08 -3.12 24.56
C VAL A 408 -13.13 -2.02 24.42
N THR A 409 -13.04 -0.99 25.26
CA THR A 409 -13.83 0.22 25.15
C THR A 409 -12.88 1.40 25.23
N TYR A 410 -13.00 2.35 24.31
CA TYR A 410 -12.10 3.50 24.19
C TYR A 410 -12.86 4.79 23.87
N ASP A 411 -12.29 5.92 24.31
CA ASP A 411 -12.86 7.25 24.08
C ASP A 411 -12.45 7.80 22.71
N ARG A 412 -13.44 7.97 21.83
CA ARG A 412 -13.26 8.49 20.46
C ARG A 412 -13.19 10.01 20.37
N THR A 413 -13.44 10.73 21.47
CA THR A 413 -13.46 12.20 21.50
C THR A 413 -12.08 12.81 21.73
N ARG A 414 -11.10 11.98 22.10
CA ARG A 414 -9.72 12.40 22.32
C ARG A 414 -8.88 12.32 21.05
N GLU A 415 -7.88 13.20 20.96
CA GLU A 415 -6.92 13.24 19.84
C GLU A 415 -6.12 11.94 19.72
N THR A 416 -5.81 11.30 20.85
CA THR A 416 -5.31 9.92 20.90
C THR A 416 -6.31 9.11 21.74
N PRO A 417 -6.93 8.06 21.18
CA PRO A 417 -7.93 7.29 21.91
C PRO A 417 -7.35 6.66 23.18
N GLU A 418 -8.02 6.90 24.31
CA GLU A 418 -7.69 6.28 25.59
C GLU A 418 -8.56 5.03 25.76
N VAL A 419 -7.96 3.92 26.18
CA VAL A 419 -8.72 2.69 26.49
C VAL A 419 -9.35 2.87 27.88
N CYS A 420 -10.66 3.10 27.89
CA CYS A 420 -11.47 3.22 29.10
C CYS A 420 -11.56 1.88 29.86
N SER A 421 -11.62 0.75 29.15
CA SER A 421 -11.56 -0.58 29.79
C SER A 421 -11.12 -1.68 28.83
N CYS A 422 -10.38 -2.65 29.36
CA CYS A 422 -10.08 -3.94 28.72
C CYS A 422 -10.51 -5.06 29.68
N ARG A 423 -11.59 -5.78 29.34
CA ARG A 423 -12.17 -6.83 30.22
C ARG A 423 -12.12 -8.17 29.53
N SER A 424 -11.70 -9.21 30.25
CA SER A 424 -11.82 -10.59 29.76
C SER A 424 -13.28 -10.96 29.58
N ILE A 425 -13.60 -11.55 28.42
CA ILE A 425 -14.87 -12.22 28.20
C ILE A 425 -14.65 -13.67 28.62
N MET A 426 -14.58 -13.91 29.94
CA MET A 426 -14.78 -15.27 30.42
C MET A 426 -16.21 -15.63 30.06
N LYS A 427 -16.41 -16.59 29.14
CA LYS A 427 -17.67 -17.33 29.13
C LYS A 427 -17.87 -17.80 30.57
N CYS A 428 -18.96 -17.39 31.19
CA CYS A 428 -19.46 -17.98 32.43
C CYS A 428 -19.71 -19.48 32.15
N LEU A 429 -18.65 -20.29 32.18
CA LEU A 429 -18.70 -21.74 32.00
C LEU A 429 -19.19 -22.44 33.28
N HIS A 430 -19.86 -21.70 34.17
CA HIS A 430 -20.43 -22.18 35.43
C HIS A 430 -21.96 -22.25 35.43
N MET A 431 -22.65 -21.97 34.32
CA MET A 431 -24.13 -21.92 34.30
C MET A 431 -24.81 -22.82 33.27
N TRP A 432 -24.10 -23.79 32.66
CA TRP A 432 -24.68 -24.71 31.66
C TRP A 432 -24.44 -26.20 31.92
N LEU A 433 -23.79 -26.58 33.03
CA LEU A 433 -23.55 -27.98 33.39
C LEU A 433 -24.59 -28.59 34.37
N SER A 434 -25.67 -27.87 34.68
CA SER A 434 -26.73 -28.37 35.59
C SER A 434 -28.06 -28.74 34.91
N MET A 435 -28.15 -28.79 33.58
CA MET A 435 -29.43 -29.07 32.89
C MET A 435 -29.46 -30.24 31.91
N PHE A 436 -28.41 -31.05 31.80
CA PHE A 436 -28.52 -32.33 31.09
C PHE A 436 -27.79 -33.44 31.87
N ALA A 437 -28.55 -34.10 32.74
CA ALA A 437 -28.28 -35.48 33.07
C ALA A 437 -28.61 -36.31 31.82
N ILE A 438 -27.57 -36.79 31.13
CA ILE A 438 -27.70 -37.91 30.19
C ILE A 438 -26.62 -38.89 30.60
N ASP A 439 -27.06 -39.97 31.25
CA ASP A 439 -26.32 -41.22 31.37
C ASP A 439 -25.89 -41.69 29.97
N HIS A 440 -24.60 -41.98 29.78
CA HIS A 440 -24.17 -43.18 29.06
C HIS A 440 -22.66 -43.43 29.24
N VAL A 441 -22.39 -44.48 30.03
CA VAL A 441 -21.36 -45.53 29.87
C VAL A 441 -20.24 -45.27 28.84
N VAL A 442 -19.03 -45.07 29.33
CA VAL A 442 -17.77 -45.14 28.56
C VAL A 442 -17.12 -46.53 28.78
N PRO A 443 -16.79 -47.31 27.74
CA PRO A 443 -15.88 -48.44 27.87
C PRO A 443 -14.43 -47.95 27.86
N ARG A 444 -13.69 -48.29 28.91
CA ARG A 444 -12.22 -48.18 29.01
C ARG A 444 -11.53 -49.04 27.94
N ARG A 445 -10.55 -48.47 27.22
CA ARG A 445 -9.30 -49.07 26.65
C ARG A 445 -8.65 -47.95 25.81
N LEU A 446 -7.35 -47.62 25.83
CA LEU A 446 -6.12 -48.30 26.23
C LEU A 446 -5.07 -47.24 26.64
N ARG A 447 -4.42 -47.46 27.79
CA ARG A 447 -3.08 -46.93 28.10
C ARG A 447 -2.04 -47.95 27.64
N LYS A 448 -1.08 -47.56 26.81
CA LYS A 448 0.28 -48.14 26.75
C LYS A 448 1.22 -46.96 26.49
N ARG A 449 1.93 -46.48 27.53
CA ARG A 449 3.31 -46.86 27.90
C ARG A 449 4.29 -46.70 26.73
N HIS A 450 5.06 -45.60 26.77
CA HIS A 450 6.49 -45.65 26.47
C HIS A 450 7.24 -44.81 27.50
N GLN A 451 8.05 -45.49 28.29
CA GLN A 451 9.20 -44.95 28.99
C GLN A 451 10.35 -45.93 28.76
N LEU A 452 11.50 -45.34 28.43
CA LEU A 452 12.88 -45.79 28.57
C LEU A 452 13.51 -46.67 27.49
N GLY A 453 14.68 -46.19 27.07
CA GLY A 453 15.59 -46.62 26.03
C GLY A 453 16.44 -45.41 25.67
#